data_AF-A0A380JY84-F1
#
_entry.id   AF-A0A380JY84-F1
#
_cell.length_a   1.000
_cell.length_b   1.000
_cell.length_c   1.000
_cell.angle_alpha   90.00
_cell.angle_beta   90.00
_cell.angle_gamma   90.00
#
_symmetry.space_group_name_H-M   'P 1'
#
loop_
_entity.id
_entity.type
_entity.pdbx_description
1 polymer ?
#
loop_
_entity_poly.entity_id
_entity_poly.type
_entity_poly.pdbx_seq_one_letter_code
_entity_poly.pdbx_strand_id
1 'polypeptide(L)'
;MEPATICFAIPLYRKRDVLKQYWLQIIGGITLGSVVAVYGIYLVSSLFHLGRVVVASMLPQAATTAIAMPTSVSMGGSAELTSLACILNGVIIYALAKPLIQLFKIKDPIARGLALGTASHALGVSAAKDFGQV
;
A
#
# COMPACT_ATOMS: atom_id res chain seq x y z
N MET A 1 5.79 10.46 14.03
CA MET A 1 6.06 9.25 13.22
C MET A 1 7.49 8.74 13.38
N GLU A 2 8.48 9.60 13.66
CA GLU A 2 9.88 9.18 13.86
C GLU A 2 10.09 8.01 14.85
N PRO A 3 9.45 7.96 16.04
CA PRO A 3 9.64 6.82 16.95
C PRO A 3 9.03 5.51 16.40
N ALA A 4 7.90 5.62 15.69
CA ALA A 4 7.20 4.47 15.12
C ALA A 4 8.01 3.80 14.00
N THR A 5 8.66 4.61 13.16
CA THR A 5 9.56 4.11 12.10
C THR A 5 10.75 3.35 12.70
N ILE A 6 11.34 3.86 13.78
CA ILE A 6 12.45 3.20 14.49
C ILE A 6 11.98 1.88 15.11
N CYS A 7 10.79 1.83 15.71
CA CYS A 7 10.22 0.61 16.28
C CYS A 7 9.97 -0.49 15.22
N PHE A 8 9.67 -0.14 13.96
CA PHE A 8 9.53 -1.12 12.88
C PHE A 8 10.85 -1.79 12.48
N ALA A 9 12.00 -1.21 12.80
CA ALA A 9 13.30 -1.83 12.51
C ALA A 9 13.52 -3.12 13.30
N ILE A 10 12.99 -3.21 14.53
CA ILE A 10 13.14 -4.38 15.42
C ILE A 10 12.54 -5.66 14.80
N PRO A 11 11.25 -5.71 14.38
CA PRO A 11 10.69 -6.90 13.75
C PRO A 11 11.36 -7.25 12.41
N LEU A 12 11.73 -6.25 11.59
CA LEU A 12 12.48 -6.51 10.35
C LEU A 12 13.83 -7.16 10.64
N TYR A 13 14.56 -6.67 11.64
CA TYR A 13 15.85 -7.23 12.03
C TYR A 13 15.72 -8.67 12.53
N ARG A 14 14.68 -8.97 13.31
CA ARG A 14 14.39 -10.34 13.78
C ARG A 14 14.04 -11.31 12.65
N LYS A 15 13.51 -10.81 11.53
CA LYS A 15 13.15 -11.60 10.34
C LYS A 15 14.12 -11.41 9.17
N ARG A 16 15.34 -10.89 9.43
CA ARG A 16 16.33 -10.55 8.40
C ARG A 16 16.70 -11.72 7.48
N ASP A 17 16.70 -12.94 7.98
CA ASP A 17 17.08 -14.12 7.21
C ASP A 17 16.01 -14.45 6.16
N VAL A 18 14.73 -14.27 6.51
CA VAL A 18 13.60 -14.37 5.57
C VAL A 18 13.65 -13.24 4.55
N LEU A 19 13.92 -12.00 4.99
CA LEU A 19 14.10 -10.86 4.08
C LEU A 19 15.22 -11.11 3.06
N LYS A 20 16.36 -11.65 3.50
CA LYS A 20 17.47 -12.02 2.61
C LYS A 20 17.12 -13.17 1.67
N GLN A 21 16.31 -14.13 2.11
CA GLN A 21 15.88 -15.24 1.27
C GLN A 21 14.92 -14.79 0.16
N TYR A 22 14.02 -13.84 0.45
CA TYR A 22 12.95 -13.41 -0.46
C TYR A 22 13.13 -11.98 -1.02
N TRP A 23 14.34 -11.42 -0.94
CA TRP A 23 14.59 -10.01 -1.26
C TRP A 23 14.19 -9.64 -2.71
N LEU A 24 14.45 -10.53 -3.67
CA LEU A 24 14.07 -10.33 -5.08
C LEU A 24 12.55 -10.28 -5.25
N GLN A 25 11.83 -11.18 -4.60
CA GLN A 25 10.37 -11.26 -4.65
C GLN A 25 9.75 -10.03 -4.01
N ILE A 26 10.30 -9.57 -2.88
CA ILE A 26 9.83 -8.38 -2.17
C ILE A 26 10.05 -7.13 -3.03
N ILE A 27 11.26 -6.90 -3.53
CA ILE A 27 11.55 -5.71 -4.35
C ILE A 27 10.76 -5.76 -5.67
N GLY A 28 10.71 -6.92 -6.34
CA GLY A 28 9.95 -7.09 -7.56
C GLY A 28 8.45 -6.83 -7.36
N GLY A 29 7.86 -7.37 -6.27
CA GLY A 29 6.46 -7.15 -5.94
C GLY A 29 6.14 -5.70 -5.63
N ILE A 30 6.97 -5.04 -4.81
CA ILE A 30 6.77 -3.63 -4.42
C ILE A 30 6.92 -2.70 -5.63
N THR A 31 7.94 -2.90 -6.46
CA THR A 31 8.20 -2.05 -7.63
C THR A 31 7.07 -2.19 -8.65
N LEU A 32 6.71 -3.42 -9.02
CA LEU A 32 5.62 -3.67 -9.95
C LEU A 32 4.28 -3.15 -9.40
N GLY A 33 3.97 -3.44 -8.13
CA GLY A 33 2.75 -2.96 -7.48
C GLY A 33 2.66 -1.44 -7.43
N SER A 34 3.78 -0.76 -7.15
CA SER A 34 3.83 0.71 -7.10
C SER A 34 3.62 1.33 -8.48
N VAL A 35 4.25 0.78 -9.52
CA VAL A 35 4.05 1.24 -10.91
C VAL A 35 2.60 1.05 -11.34
N VAL A 36 2.02 -0.12 -11.06
CA VAL A 36 0.61 -0.42 -11.38
C VAL A 36 -0.34 0.51 -10.61
N ALA A 37 -0.07 0.80 -9.34
CA ALA A 37 -0.90 1.69 -8.54
C ALA A 37 -0.88 3.13 -9.09
N VAL A 38 0.29 3.70 -9.35
CA VAL A 38 0.43 5.06 -9.90
C VAL A 38 -0.22 5.16 -11.28
N TYR A 39 0.05 4.19 -12.15
CA TYR A 39 -0.53 4.18 -13.49
C TYR A 39 -2.04 3.97 -13.47
N GLY A 40 -2.55 3.13 -12.56
CA GLY A 40 -3.97 2.91 -12.35
C GLY A 40 -4.69 4.18 -11.90
N ILE A 41 -4.12 4.91 -10.93
CA ILE A 41 -4.67 6.20 -10.48
C ILE A 41 -4.67 7.21 -11.62
N TYR A 42 -3.59 7.28 -12.41
CA TYR A 42 -3.50 8.18 -13.55
C TYR A 42 -4.53 7.85 -14.64
N LEU A 43 -4.69 6.57 -14.99
CA LEU A 43 -5.68 6.11 -15.97
C LEU A 43 -7.10 6.42 -15.53
N VAL A 44 -7.46 6.10 -14.29
CA VAL A 44 -8.79 6.41 -13.74
C VAL A 44 -9.01 7.92 -13.71
N SER A 45 -8.00 8.69 -13.30
CA SER A 45 -8.06 10.16 -13.31
C SER A 45 -8.31 10.74 -14.69
N SER A 46 -7.63 10.19 -15.71
CA SER A 46 -7.79 10.61 -17.10
C SER A 46 -9.14 10.19 -17.68
N LEU A 47 -9.62 8.99 -17.36
CA LEU A 47 -10.88 8.46 -17.89
C LEU A 47 -12.09 9.23 -17.35
N PHE A 48 -12.08 9.53 -16.05
CA PHE A 48 -13.16 10.25 -15.36
C PHE A 48 -13.01 11.78 -15.42
N HIS A 49 -11.97 12.31 -16.08
CA HIS A 49 -11.69 13.74 -16.21
C HIS A 49 -11.70 14.48 -14.86
N LEU A 50 -11.04 13.87 -13.86
CA LEU A 50 -10.98 14.41 -12.51
C LEU A 50 -10.22 15.75 -12.48
N GLY A 51 -10.67 16.68 -11.63
CA GLY A 51 -10.05 18.00 -11.50
C GLY A 51 -8.60 17.92 -11.04
N ARG A 52 -7.74 18.85 -11.49
CA ARG A 52 -6.28 18.84 -11.22
C ARG A 52 -5.93 18.69 -9.74
N VAL A 53 -6.68 19.36 -8.86
CA VAL A 53 -6.49 19.26 -7.40
C VAL A 53 -6.76 17.85 -6.89
N VAL A 54 -7.79 17.18 -7.40
CA VAL A 54 -8.13 15.81 -7.01
C VAL A 54 -7.05 14.85 -7.51
N VAL A 55 -6.60 14.99 -8.76
CA VAL A 55 -5.54 14.15 -9.32
C VAL A 55 -4.22 14.32 -8.56
N ALA A 56 -3.82 15.57 -8.27
CA ALA A 56 -2.64 15.87 -7.45
C ALA A 56 -2.76 15.31 -6.03
N SER A 57 -3.96 15.20 -5.49
CA SER A 57 -4.22 14.59 -4.18
C SER A 57 -4.22 13.06 -4.19
N MET A 58 -4.68 12.45 -5.29
CA MET A 58 -4.79 11.00 -5.40
C MET A 58 -3.47 10.33 -5.78
N LEU A 59 -2.62 10.98 -6.58
CA LEU A 59 -1.33 10.42 -7.01
C LEU A 59 -0.43 9.94 -5.85
N PRO A 60 -0.19 10.75 -4.80
CA PRO A 60 0.68 10.34 -3.70
C PRO A 60 0.01 9.40 -2.69
N GLN A 61 -1.28 9.05 -2.86
CA GLN A 61 -2.02 8.17 -1.92
C GLN A 61 -1.40 6.77 -1.82
N ALA A 62 -0.64 6.35 -2.83
CA ALA A 62 0.08 5.08 -2.83
C ALA A 62 1.22 5.05 -1.80
N ALA A 63 1.62 6.20 -1.23
CA ALA A 63 2.53 6.27 -0.10
C ALA A 63 1.79 6.20 1.26
N THR A 64 2.53 6.11 2.36
CA THR A 64 1.93 6.24 3.70
C THR A 64 1.45 7.66 3.94
N THR A 65 0.35 7.84 4.68
CA THR A 65 -0.31 9.15 4.91
C THR A 65 0.66 10.26 5.33
N ALA A 66 1.65 9.94 6.17
CA ALA A 66 2.66 10.90 6.62
C ALA A 66 3.55 11.45 5.48
N ILE A 67 3.77 10.66 4.42
CA ILE A 67 4.53 11.04 3.22
C ILE A 67 3.57 11.59 2.16
N ALA A 68 2.38 11.01 2.02
CA ALA A 68 1.42 11.33 0.98
C ALA A 68 0.86 12.76 1.09
N MET A 69 0.46 13.18 2.30
CA MET A 69 -0.18 14.50 2.47
C MET A 69 0.76 15.68 2.18
N PRO A 70 2.01 15.73 2.71
CA PRO A 70 2.93 16.81 2.35
C PRO A 70 3.26 16.81 0.86
N THR A 71 3.45 15.63 0.26
CA THR A 71 3.74 15.49 -1.17
C THR A 71 2.60 16.02 -2.02
N SER A 72 1.35 15.70 -1.67
CA SER A 72 0.14 16.22 -2.32
C SER A 72 0.08 17.75 -2.29
N VAL A 73 0.33 18.36 -1.13
CA VAL A 73 0.34 19.83 -1.00
C VAL A 73 1.43 20.44 -1.88
N SER A 74 2.63 19.86 -1.92
CA SER A 74 3.71 20.31 -2.82
C SER A 74 3.36 20.17 -4.31
N MET A 75 2.44 19.27 -4.67
CA MET A 75 1.94 19.08 -6.04
C MET A 75 0.71 19.96 -6.38
N GLY A 76 0.25 20.79 -5.45
CA GLY A 76 -0.96 21.62 -5.62
C GLY A 76 -2.28 20.88 -5.33
N GLY A 77 -2.22 19.75 -4.62
CA GLY A 77 -3.37 19.00 -4.10
C GLY A 77 -3.80 19.46 -2.70
N SER A 78 -4.73 18.71 -2.10
CA SER A 78 -5.25 18.91 -0.74
C SER A 78 -4.85 17.74 0.16
N ALA A 79 -4.29 18.06 1.33
CA ALA A 79 -3.98 17.07 2.36
C ALA A 79 -5.24 16.33 2.86
N GLU A 80 -6.39 17.01 2.89
CA GLU A 80 -7.67 16.44 3.34
C GLU A 80 -8.18 15.37 2.37
N LEU A 81 -8.16 15.67 1.07
CA LEU A 81 -8.52 14.69 0.04
C LEU A 81 -7.56 13.50 0.04
N THR A 82 -6.27 13.78 0.27
CA THR A 82 -5.24 12.74 0.31
C THR A 82 -5.41 11.81 1.51
N SER A 83 -5.72 12.36 2.70
CA SER A 83 -5.93 11.55 3.90
C SER A 83 -7.18 10.68 3.78
N LEU A 84 -8.27 11.24 3.24
CA LEU A 84 -9.49 10.49 2.94
C LEU A 84 -9.22 9.35 1.96
N ALA A 85 -8.49 9.64 0.88
CA ALA A 85 -8.09 8.64 -0.11
C ALA A 85 -7.28 7.48 0.51
N CYS A 86 -6.27 7.80 1.33
CA CYS A 86 -5.47 6.80 2.03
C CYS A 86 -6.32 5.91 2.96
N ILE A 87 -7.25 6.50 3.71
CA ILE A 87 -8.14 5.77 4.62
C ILE A 87 -9.08 4.86 3.82
N LEU A 88 -9.74 5.39 2.78
CA LEU A 88 -10.66 4.63 1.95
C LEU A 88 -9.95 3.46 1.26
N ASN A 89 -8.78 3.70 0.65
CA ASN A 89 -7.97 2.63 0.07
C ASN A 89 -7.66 1.54 1.12
N GLY A 90 -7.27 1.98 2.32
CA GLY A 90 -7.01 1.11 3.45
C GLY A 90 -8.17 0.17 3.78
N VAL A 91 -9.35 0.75 3.99
CA VAL A 91 -10.58 0.06 4.38
C VAL A 91 -11.10 -0.84 3.26
N ILE A 92 -11.09 -0.36 2.01
CA ILE A 92 -11.54 -1.13 0.84
C ILE A 92 -10.69 -2.40 0.69
N ILE A 93 -9.36 -2.28 0.78
CA ILE A 93 -8.47 -3.43 0.65
C ILE A 93 -8.63 -4.38 1.82
N TYR A 94 -8.79 -3.87 3.04
CA TYR A 94 -9.04 -4.69 4.22
C TYR A 94 -10.32 -5.53 4.03
N ALA A 95 -11.42 -4.90 3.60
CA ALA A 95 -12.68 -5.57 3.35
C ALA A 95 -12.59 -6.59 2.19
N LEU A 96 -11.82 -6.27 1.15
CA LEU A 96 -11.65 -7.12 -0.03
C LEU A 96 -10.53 -8.18 0.13
N ALA A 97 -9.76 -8.17 1.22
CA ALA A 97 -8.63 -9.06 1.40
C ALA A 97 -9.04 -10.54 1.27
N LYS A 98 -10.07 -10.96 2.01
CA LYS A 98 -10.57 -12.35 1.99
C LYS A 98 -11.11 -12.79 0.64
N PRO A 99 -12.06 -12.07 0.00
CA PRO A 99 -12.55 -12.47 -1.29
C PRO A 99 -11.46 -12.47 -2.37
N LEU A 100 -10.53 -11.51 -2.37
CA LEU A 100 -9.44 -11.47 -3.34
C LEU A 100 -8.47 -12.65 -3.18
N ILE A 101 -8.02 -12.95 -1.95
CA ILE A 101 -7.12 -14.09 -1.69
C ILE A 101 -7.78 -15.41 -2.09
N GLN A 102 -9.08 -15.58 -1.83
CA GLN A 102 -9.83 -16.78 -2.21
C GLN A 102 -10.03 -16.87 -3.73
N LEU A 103 -10.35 -15.75 -4.38
CA LEU A 103 -10.56 -15.68 -5.83
C LEU A 103 -9.28 -16.04 -6.60
N PHE A 104 -8.14 -15.46 -6.20
CA PHE A 104 -6.84 -15.73 -6.82
C PHE A 104 -6.17 -17.02 -6.28
N LYS A 105 -6.84 -17.74 -5.36
CA LYS A 105 -6.37 -18.98 -4.75
C LYS A 105 -4.93 -18.90 -4.23
N ILE A 106 -4.54 -17.75 -3.67
CA ILE A 106 -3.19 -17.54 -3.14
C ILE A 106 -3.09 -18.38 -1.87
N LYS A 107 -2.23 -19.42 -1.88
CA LYS A 107 -2.04 -20.33 -0.74
C LYS A 107 -0.79 -20.02 0.07
N ASP A 108 0.23 -19.48 -0.58
CA ASP A 108 1.50 -19.18 0.06
C ASP A 108 1.37 -17.98 1.02
N PRO A 109 1.76 -18.13 2.29
CA PRO A 109 1.62 -17.07 3.29
C PRO A 109 2.47 -15.84 2.95
N ILE A 110 3.67 -16.02 2.39
CA ILE A 110 4.55 -14.90 2.02
C ILE A 110 3.92 -14.11 0.87
N ALA A 111 3.38 -14.79 -0.13
CA ALA A 111 2.67 -14.16 -1.25
C ALA A 111 1.40 -13.41 -0.77
N ARG A 112 0.64 -13.96 0.19
CA ARG A 112 -0.51 -13.26 0.79
C ARG A 112 -0.07 -11.99 1.50
N GLY A 113 0.95 -12.09 2.35
CA GLY A 113 1.49 -10.97 3.11
C GLY A 113 2.03 -9.87 2.19
N LEU A 114 2.78 -10.25 1.15
CA LEU A 114 3.33 -9.32 0.18
C LEU A 114 2.24 -8.66 -0.67
N ALA A 115 1.24 -9.41 -1.16
CA ALA A 115 0.17 -8.87 -1.97
C ALA A 115 -0.70 -7.86 -1.18
N LEU A 116 -1.18 -8.26 0.00
CA LEU A 116 -2.01 -7.39 0.84
C LEU A 116 -1.20 -6.21 1.38
N GLY A 117 0.04 -6.45 1.80
CA GLY A 117 0.93 -5.39 2.30
C GLY A 117 1.32 -4.38 1.23
N THR A 118 1.54 -4.81 -0.02
CA THR A 118 1.83 -3.87 -1.13
C THR A 118 0.61 -3.04 -1.50
N ALA A 119 -0.60 -3.60 -1.37
CA ALA A 119 -1.82 -2.90 -1.73
C ALA A 119 -2.23 -1.81 -0.71
N SER A 120 -2.07 -2.07 0.60
CA SER A 120 -2.64 -1.24 1.68
C SER A 120 -1.65 -0.94 2.83
N HIS A 121 -0.36 -1.19 2.60
CA HIS A 121 0.70 -0.97 3.60
C HIS A 121 0.41 -1.73 4.91
N ALA A 122 0.47 -1.03 6.05
CA ALA A 122 0.28 -1.62 7.37
C ALA A 122 -1.14 -2.20 7.59
N LEU A 123 -2.18 -1.59 7.01
CA LEU A 123 -3.55 -2.08 7.13
C LEU A 123 -3.72 -3.40 6.38
N GLY A 124 -3.14 -3.52 5.18
CA GLY A 124 -3.10 -4.77 4.42
C GLY A 124 -2.30 -5.88 5.11
N VAL A 125 -1.16 -5.54 5.72
CA VAL A 125 -0.39 -6.51 6.55
C VAL A 125 -1.21 -6.98 7.75
N SER A 126 -2.02 -6.10 8.33
CA SER A 126 -2.91 -6.47 9.44
C SER A 126 -4.01 -7.43 8.97
N ALA A 127 -4.62 -7.17 7.81
CA ALA A 127 -5.56 -8.10 7.18
C ALA A 127 -4.93 -9.46 6.88
N ALA A 128 -3.64 -9.49 6.48
CA ALA A 128 -2.94 -10.73 6.18
C ALA A 128 -2.83 -11.68 7.40
N LYS A 129 -2.79 -11.13 8.62
CA LYS A 129 -2.71 -11.94 9.86
C LYS A 129 -3.96 -12.79 10.10
N ASP A 130 -5.12 -12.35 9.60
CA ASP A 130 -6.37 -13.10 9.72
C ASP A 130 -6.35 -14.41 8.92
N PHE A 131 -5.38 -14.59 8.01
CA PHE A 131 -5.22 -15.79 7.17
C PHE A 131 -4.19 -16.80 7.71
N GLY A 132 -3.70 -16.61 8.94
CA GLY A 132 -2.65 -17.41 9.57
C GLY A 132 -1.31 -16.65 9.66
N GLN A 133 -0.38 -17.14 10.47
CA GLN A 133 0.89 -16.44 10.71
C GLN A 133 1.76 -16.38 9.44
N VAL A 134 2.11 -15.15 9.07
CA VAL A 134 3.22 -14.79 8.17
C VAL A 134 4.49 -14.53 8.98
#